data_AF-A0A7C3I524-F1
#
_entry.id   AF-A0A7C3I524-F1
#
_cell.length_a   1.000
_cell.length_b   1.000
_cell.length_c   1.000
_cell.angle_alpha   90.00
_cell.angle_beta   90.00
_cell.angle_gamma   90.00
#
_symmetry.space_group_name_H-M   'P 1'
#
loop_
_entity.id
_entity.type
_entity.pdbx_description
1 polymer ?
#
loop_
_entity_poly.entity_id
_entity_poly.type
_entity_poly.pdbx_seq_one_letter_code
_entity_poly.pdbx_strand_id
1 'polypeptide(L)'
;MNSIRQRLQKKGIQIFEHPRLVLRGTAFSVWERPEGGYIKTYEIEPEMEATYPSQEQVWRWLKLHLAGLPCRGIGLAGLKLLEQRLEARHAQR
;
A
#
# COMPACT_ATOMS: atom_id res chain seq x y z
N MET A 1 -18.37 6.55 -12.58
CA MET A 1 -17.64 7.04 -11.38
C MET A 1 -16.15 7.07 -11.71
N ASN A 2 -15.45 8.19 -11.50
CA ASN A 2 -13.99 8.22 -11.69
C ASN A 2 -13.34 7.36 -10.59
N SER A 3 -12.57 6.34 -10.97
CA SER A 3 -11.86 5.50 -10.00
C SER A 3 -10.90 6.34 -9.17
N ILE A 4 -10.65 5.95 -7.91
CA ILE A 4 -9.71 6.69 -7.05
C ILE A 4 -8.32 6.75 -7.71
N ARG A 5 -7.93 5.70 -8.45
CA ARG A 5 -6.76 5.69 -9.32
C ARG A 5 -6.70 6.88 -10.28
N GLN A 6 -7.77 7.14 -11.02
CA GLN A 6 -7.85 8.28 -11.94
C GLN A 6 -7.78 9.62 -11.20
N ARG A 7 -8.39 9.72 -10.01
CA ARG A 7 -8.34 10.94 -9.18
C ARG A 7 -6.94 11.23 -8.66
N LEU A 8 -6.18 10.19 -8.28
CA LEU A 8 -4.81 10.31 -7.80
C LEU A 8 -3.86 10.70 -8.95
N GLN A 9 -3.99 10.06 -10.12
CA GLN A 9 -3.22 10.41 -11.32
C GLN A 9 -3.44 11.87 -11.75
N LYS A 10 -4.69 12.36 -11.73
CA LYS A 10 -5.00 13.78 -12.03
C LYS A 10 -4.35 14.77 -11.06
N LYS A 11 -4.04 14.34 -9.84
CA LYS A 11 -3.33 15.14 -8.84
C LYS A 11 -1.80 15.02 -8.93
N GLY A 12 -1.29 14.33 -9.95
CA GLY A 12 0.15 14.06 -10.11
C GLY A 12 0.71 13.08 -9.09
N ILE A 13 -0.15 12.27 -8.45
CA ILE A 13 0.28 11.27 -7.46
C ILE A 13 0.73 10.02 -8.22
N GLN A 14 2.01 9.67 -8.07
CA GLN A 14 2.56 8.46 -8.68
C GLN A 14 2.04 7.20 -7.98
N ILE A 15 1.79 6.14 -8.75
CA ILE A 15 1.41 4.83 -8.21
C ILE A 15 2.58 3.90 -8.45
N PHE A 16 3.22 3.47 -7.37
CA PHE A 16 4.32 2.52 -7.42
C PHE A 16 3.76 1.10 -7.35
N GLU A 17 4.25 0.19 -8.18
CA GLU A 17 3.91 -1.23 -8.03
C GLU A 17 4.34 -1.73 -6.65
N HIS A 18 5.54 -1.34 -6.23
CA HIS A 18 6.13 -1.66 -4.93
C HIS A 18 6.61 -0.38 -4.26
N PRO A 19 5.83 0.23 -3.35
CA PRO A 19 6.28 1.42 -2.66
C PRO A 19 7.39 1.04 -1.68
N ARG A 20 8.48 1.80 -1.69
CA ARG A 20 9.46 1.76 -0.60
C ARG A 20 8.83 2.41 0.63
N LEU A 21 8.48 1.60 1.62
CA LEU A 21 7.99 2.02 2.92
C LEU A 21 9.16 2.08 3.91
N VAL A 22 9.08 2.96 4.89
CA VAL A 22 10.08 3.05 5.96
C VAL A 22 9.38 2.91 7.30
N LEU A 23 9.79 1.92 8.10
CA LEU A 23 9.32 1.73 9.46
C LEU A 23 10.52 1.71 10.39
N ARG A 24 10.60 2.67 11.31
CA ARG A 24 11.70 2.79 12.30
C ARG A 24 13.10 2.79 11.65
N GLY A 25 13.25 3.43 10.49
CA GLY A 25 14.53 3.50 9.77
C GLY A 25 14.82 2.32 8.84
N THR A 26 14.02 1.25 8.88
CA THR A 26 14.17 0.10 7.99
C THR A 26 13.26 0.25 6.77
N ALA A 27 13.86 0.15 5.58
CA ALA A 27 13.11 0.14 4.33
C ALA A 27 12.53 -1.24 4.01
N PHE A 28 11.29 -1.28 3.58
CA PHE A 28 10.58 -2.49 3.20
C PHE A 28 9.57 -2.22 2.09
N SER A 29 9.22 -3.26 1.35
CA SER A 29 8.21 -3.21 0.29
C SER A 29 7.07 -4.18 0.61
N VAL A 30 5.86 -3.84 0.18
CA VAL A 30 4.67 -4.69 0.35
C VAL A 30 4.09 -5.04 -1.01
N TRP A 31 3.78 -6.32 -1.18
CA TRP A 31 3.31 -6.95 -2.40
C TRP A 31 1.98 -7.63 -2.13
N GLU A 32 1.13 -7.73 -3.14
CA GLU A 32 -0.03 -8.61 -3.10
C GLU A 32 0.35 -9.93 -3.75
N ARG A 33 -0.06 -11.06 -3.16
CA ARG A 33 0.18 -12.37 -3.77
C ARG A 33 -0.87 -12.69 -4.84
N PRO A 34 -0.52 -13.43 -5.90
CA PRO A 34 -1.49 -13.91 -6.88
C PRO A 34 -2.67 -14.67 -6.26
N GLU A 35 -2.39 -15.49 -5.26
CA GLU A 35 -3.37 -16.30 -4.52
C GLU A 35 -4.10 -15.53 -3.39
N GLY A 36 -3.87 -14.22 -3.29
CA GLY A 36 -4.40 -13.37 -2.23
C GLY A 36 -3.49 -13.30 -0.99
N GLY A 37 -3.68 -12.23 -0.22
CA GLY A 37 -2.81 -11.87 0.90
C GLY A 37 -1.63 -11.00 0.48
N TYR A 38 -0.74 -10.74 1.43
CA TYR A 38 0.36 -9.80 1.25
C TYR A 38 1.71 -10.43 1.60
N ILE A 39 2.77 -9.94 0.95
CA ILE A 39 4.15 -10.23 1.30
C ILE A 39 4.81 -8.92 1.69
N LYS A 40 5.65 -8.93 2.72
CA LYS A 40 6.58 -7.87 3.05
C LYS A 40 8.00 -8.38 2.87
N THR A 41 8.79 -7.64 2.09
CA THR A 41 10.23 -7.88 1.90
C THR A 41 11.02 -6.69 2.42
N TYR A 42 12.20 -6.95 3.01
CA TYR A 42 13.13 -5.91 3.42
C TYR A 42 14.16 -5.69 2.31
N GLU A 43 14.64 -4.46 2.16
CA GLU A 43 15.66 -4.13 1.14
C GLU A 43 17.11 -4.38 1.62
N ILE A 44 17.28 -4.63 2.91
CA ILE A 44 18.57 -4.68 3.58
C ILE A 44 18.78 -6.12 4.06
N GLU A 45 19.07 -7.04 3.14
CA GLU A 45 19.97 -8.20 3.33
C GLU A 45 19.82 -9.23 2.18
N PRO A 46 20.90 -9.97 1.82
CA PRO A 46 20.88 -10.98 0.77
C PRO A 46 19.93 -12.15 1.06
N GLU A 47 19.62 -12.37 2.33
CA GLU A 47 18.70 -13.39 2.82
C GLU A 47 17.33 -12.74 3.06
N MET A 48 16.63 -12.39 1.98
CA MET A 48 15.31 -11.74 2.09
C MET A 48 14.31 -12.67 2.80
N GLU A 49 14.12 -12.48 4.10
CA GLU A 49 13.05 -13.13 4.85
C GLU A 49 11.70 -12.50 4.44
N ALA A 50 10.99 -13.17 3.55
CA ALA A 50 9.64 -12.79 3.16
C ALA A 50 8.71 -13.04 4.36
N THR A 51 8.09 -11.97 4.85
CA THR A 51 7.07 -12.04 5.89
C THR A 51 5.68 -11.91 5.27
N TYR A 52 4.65 -12.50 5.89
CA TYR A 52 3.28 -12.53 5.35
C TYR A 52 2.34 -11.69 6.22
N PRO A 53 2.28 -10.36 6.03
CA PRO A 53 1.47 -9.51 6.88
C PRO A 53 -0.02 -9.66 6.61
N SER A 54 -0.82 -9.44 7.66
CA SER A 54 -2.27 -9.37 7.55
C SER A 54 -2.74 -8.08 6.87
N GLN A 55 -3.97 -8.08 6.36
CA GLN A 55 -4.60 -6.92 5.75
C GLN A 55 -4.66 -5.70 6.71
N GLU A 56 -4.87 -5.92 8.01
CA GLU A 56 -4.86 -4.85 9.02
C GLU A 56 -3.46 -4.24 9.23
N GLN A 57 -2.40 -5.05 9.16
CA GLN A 57 -1.03 -4.55 9.24
C GLN A 57 -0.70 -3.68 8.03
N VAL A 58 -1.03 -4.14 6.82
CA VAL A 58 -0.85 -3.37 5.59
C VAL A 58 -1.66 -2.07 5.62
N TRP A 59 -2.90 -2.11 6.14
CA TRP A 59 -3.73 -0.92 6.33
C TRP A 59 -3.07 0.09 7.29
N ARG A 60 -2.52 -0.38 8.41
CA ARG A 60 -1.81 0.48 9.35
C ARG A 60 -0.60 1.15 8.72
N TRP A 61 0.19 0.41 7.95
CA TRP A 61 1.35 0.98 7.25
C TRP A 61 0.94 1.98 6.18
N LEU A 62 -0.13 1.70 5.43
CA LEU A 62 -0.68 2.66 4.47
C LEU A 62 -1.10 3.97 5.15
N LYS A 63 -1.80 3.90 6.29
CA LYS A 63 -2.18 5.10 7.06
C LYS A 63 -0.96 5.89 7.52
N LEU A 64 0.07 5.22 8.03
CA LEU A 64 1.32 5.87 8.46
C LEU A 64 2.05 6.52 7.27
N HIS A 65 2.11 5.83 6.13
CA HIS A 65 2.72 6.32 4.91
C HIS A 65 2.00 7.57 4.38
N LEU A 66 0.68 7.55 4.36
CA LEU A 66 -0.14 8.70 3.94
C LEU A 66 -0.07 9.88 4.92
N ALA A 67 0.08 9.61 6.22
CA ALA A 67 0.23 10.66 7.23
C ALA A 67 1.61 11.33 7.21
N GLY A 68 2.65 10.63 6.73
CA GLY A 68 4.04 11.08 6.76
C GLY A 68 4.60 11.61 5.43
N LEU A 69 3.85 11.54 4.32
CA LEU A 69 4.34 11.95 3.00
C LEU A 69 3.73 13.28 2.53
N PRO A 70 4.51 14.17 1.88
CA PRO A 70 3.93 15.01 0.84
C PRO A 70 3.41 14.06 -0.25
N CYS A 71 2.11 14.06 -0.53
CA CYS A 71 1.40 13.12 -1.41
C CYS A 71 1.96 13.06 -2.85
N ARG A 72 3.18 12.56 -3.05
CA ARG A 72 3.86 12.42 -4.35
C ARG A 72 3.78 11.00 -4.89
N GLY A 73 3.44 10.01 -4.06
CA GLY A 73 3.02 8.71 -4.54
C GLY A 73 2.44 7.76 -3.48
N ILE A 74 1.94 6.62 -3.94
CA ILE A 74 1.27 5.56 -3.16
C ILE A 74 1.57 4.18 -3.79
N GLY A 75 1.61 3.13 -2.98
CA GLY A 75 1.74 1.76 -3.50
C GLY A 75 0.44 1.15 -4.02
N LEU A 76 0.54 0.32 -5.05
CA LEU A 76 -0.59 -0.38 -5.66
C LEU A 76 -1.33 -1.27 -4.65
N ALA A 77 -0.61 -2.05 -3.84
CA ALA A 77 -1.22 -2.92 -2.82
C ALA A 77 -2.02 -2.11 -1.79
N GLY A 78 -1.50 -0.94 -1.38
CA GLY A 78 -2.20 -0.03 -0.49
C GLY A 78 -3.40 0.65 -1.16
N LEU A 79 -3.27 1.03 -2.43
CA LEU A 79 -4.35 1.63 -3.22
C LEU A 79 -5.55 0.66 -3.37
N LYS A 80 -5.29 -0.60 -3.73
CA LYS A 80 -6.34 -1.62 -3.83
C LYS A 80 -7.05 -1.85 -2.50
N LEU A 81 -6.29 -1.89 -1.41
CA LEU A 81 -6.86 -2.03 -0.06
C LEU A 81 -7.75 -0.83 0.32
N LEU A 82 -7.35 0.38 -0.07
CA LEU A 82 -8.17 1.58 0.11
C LEU A 82 -9.45 1.52 -0.71
N GLU A 83 -9.38 1.08 -1.97
CA GLU A 83 -10.53 0.87 -2.87
C GLU A 83 -11.54 -0.10 -2.25
N GLN A 84 -11.09 -1.29 -1.82
CA GLN A 84 -11.93 -2.30 -1.17
C GLN A 84 -12.66 -1.76 0.07
N ARG A 85 -11.95 -1.02 0.92
CA ARG A 85 -12.55 -0.45 2.15
C ARG A 85 -13.53 0.68 1.85
N LEU A 86 -13.31 1.47 0.80
CA LEU A 86 -14.26 2.50 0.37
C LEU A 86 -15.54 1.86 -0.18
N GLU A 87 -15.41 0.85 -1.05
CA GLU A 87 -16.55 0.09 -1.58
C GLU A 87 -17.38 -0.55 -0.46
N ALA A 88 -16.73 -1.21 0.50
CA ALA A 88 -17.40 -1.80 1.66
C ALA A 88 -18.19 -0.76 2.48
N ARG A 89 -17.68 0.47 2.63
CA ARG A 89 -18.38 1.56 3.32
C ARG A 89 -19.55 2.13 2.51
N HIS A 90 -19.45 2.14 1.19
CA HIS A 90 -20.52 2.60 0.30
C HIS A 90 -21.65 1.58 0.17
N ALA A 91 -21.36 0.28 0.27
CA ALA A 91 -22.36 -0.78 0.26
C ALA A 91 -23.18 -0.88 1.56
N GLN A 92 -22.73 -0.23 2.65
CA GLN A 92 -23.41 -0.19 3.95
C GLN A 92 -24.27 1.07 4.15
N ARG A 93 -24.42 1.90 3.10
CA ARG A 93 -25.26 3.10 3.08
C ARG A 93 -26.41 2.91 2.11
#